data_AF-A0A061NVL1-F1
#
_entry.id   AF-A0A061NVL1-F1
#
_cell.length_a   1.000
_cell.length_b   1.000
_cell.length_c   1.000
_cell.angle_alpha   90.00
_cell.angle_beta   90.00
_cell.angle_gamma   90.00
#
_symmetry.space_group_name_H-M   'P 1'
#
loop_
_entity.id
_entity.type
_entity.pdbx_description
1 polymer ?
#
loop_
_entity_poly.entity_id
_entity_poly.type
_entity_poly.pdbx_seq_one_letter_code
_entity_poly.pdbx_strand_id
1 'polypeptide(L)' 'MIIRITDEELLERTGGIVQGMSGSPIIQNGKLIGAVTHVFVNDSTSGYGSHIEWMLQEAGVTLEEIEEKAS' A
#
# COMPACT_ATOMS: atom_id res chain seq x y z
N MET A 1 3.79 -3.61 7.11
CA MET A 1 2.84 -2.53 7.47
C MET A 1 1.46 -3.11 7.77
N ILE A 2 0.78 -2.66 8.84
CA ILE A 2 -0.66 -2.89 9.02
C ILE A 2 -1.39 -1.69 8.44
N ILE A 3 -2.48 -1.94 7.71
CA ILE A 3 -3.28 -0.90 7.05
C ILE A 3 -4.76 -1.08 7.36
N ARG A 4 -5.49 0.03 7.29
CA ARG A 4 -6.96 0.07 7.25
C ARG A 4 -7.39 0.94 6.07
N ILE A 5 -8.33 0.45 5.29
CA ILE A 5 -8.94 1.20 4.19
C ILE A 5 -9.84 2.29 4.78
N THR A 6 -9.69 3.51 4.28
CA THR A 6 -10.48 4.68 4.70
C THR A 6 -11.28 5.31 3.55
N ASP A 7 -11.10 4.81 2.33
CA ASP A 7 -11.83 5.30 1.15
C ASP A 7 -13.28 4.82 1.19
N GLU A 8 -14.21 5.76 1.34
CA GLU A 8 -15.64 5.46 1.51
C GLU A 8 -16.24 4.82 0.26
N GLU A 9 -15.90 5.28 -0.94
CA GLU A 9 -16.44 4.72 -2.18
C GLU A 9 -15.98 3.27 -2.38
N LEU A 10 -14.71 2.98 -2.10
CA LEU A 10 -14.18 1.63 -2.15
C LEU A 10 -14.91 0.72 -1.15
N LEU A 11 -15.05 1.18 0.09
CA LEU A 11 -15.72 0.42 1.15
C LEU A 11 -17.19 0.13 0.81
N GLU A 12 -17.93 1.09 0.26
CA GLU A 12 -19.31 0.89 -0.18
C GLU A 12 -19.43 -0.13 -1.32
N ARG A 13 -18.47 -0.13 -2.25
CA ARG A 13 -18.51 -1.00 -3.43
C ARG A 13 -18.02 -2.42 -3.18
N THR A 14 -17.05 -2.61 -2.29
CA THR A 14 -16.37 -3.90 -2.12
C THR A 14 -16.48 -4.48 -0.72
N GLY A 15 -16.86 -3.68 0.28
CA GLY A 15 -16.83 -4.08 1.69
C GLY A 15 -15.41 -4.19 2.28
N GLY A 16 -14.39 -3.67 1.58
CA GLY A 16 -12.99 -3.70 2.00
C GLY A 16 -12.05 -4.37 1.01
N ILE A 17 -10.95 -4.93 1.53
CA ILE A 17 -9.93 -5.63 0.75
C ILE A 17 -10.51 -6.98 0.30
N VAL A 18 -10.58 -7.19 -1.01
CA VAL A 18 -11.08 -8.41 -1.63
C VAL A 18 -9.99 -9.15 -2.39
N GLN A 19 -10.27 -10.40 -2.77
CA GLN A 19 -9.36 -11.19 -3.58
C GLN A 19 -9.03 -10.47 -4.90
N GLY A 20 -7.76 -10.53 -5.29
CA GLY A 20 -7.24 -9.84 -6.48
C GLY A 20 -6.67 -8.45 -6.19
N MET A 21 -6.87 -7.89 -4.99
CA MET A 21 -6.29 -6.59 -4.62
C MET A 21 -4.81 -6.67 -4.22
N SER A 22 -4.19 -7.85 -4.18
CA SER A 22 -2.75 -7.96 -3.92
C SER A 22 -1.96 -7.17 -4.97
N GLY A 23 -1.04 -6.32 -4.52
CA GLY A 23 -0.30 -5.38 -5.36
C GLY A 23 -0.99 -4.02 -5.58
N SER A 24 -2.23 -3.82 -5.09
CA SER A 24 -2.90 -2.52 -5.20
C SER A 24 -2.14 -1.43 -4.44
N PRO A 25 -1.95 -0.24 -5.01
CA PRO A 25 -1.18 0.83 -4.38
C PRO A 25 -1.89 1.37 -3.14
N ILE A 26 -1.11 1.66 -2.10
CA ILE A 26 -1.57 2.31 -0.87
C ILE A 26 -1.14 3.78 -0.94
N ILE A 27 -2.12 4.68 -0.93
CA ILE A 27 -1.90 6.11 -1.03
C ILE A 27 -2.21 6.76 0.32
N GLN A 28 -1.29 7.60 0.81
CA GLN A 28 -1.50 8.46 1.98
C GLN A 28 -0.97 9.85 1.66
N ASN A 29 -1.76 10.90 1.98
CA ASN A 29 -1.40 12.30 1.72
C ASN A 29 -0.99 12.54 0.25
N GLY A 30 -1.65 11.88 -0.69
CA GLY A 30 -1.33 11.97 -2.12
C GLY A 30 -0.03 11.28 -2.55
N LYS A 31 0.62 10.51 -1.67
CA LYS A 31 1.88 9.81 -1.95
C LYS A 31 1.69 8.29 -1.89
N LEU A 32 2.38 7.58 -2.78
CA LEU A 32 2.47 6.12 -2.73
C LEU A 32 3.40 5.70 -1.58
N ILE A 33 2.91 4.84 -0.69
CA ILE A 33 3.66 4.39 0.48
C ILE A 33 3.87 2.87 0.52
N GLY A 34 3.23 2.13 -0.39
CA GLY A 34 3.32 0.68 -0.43
C GLY A 34 2.24 0.05 -1.29
N ALA A 35 2.05 -1.26 -1.11
CA ALA A 35 0.98 -2.01 -1.77
C ALA A 35 0.35 -3.04 -0.84
N VAL A 36 -0.93 -3.32 -1.04
CA VAL A 36 -1.71 -4.32 -0.29
C VAL A 36 -1.16 -5.71 -0.57
N THR A 37 -1.07 -6.56 0.45
CA THR A 37 -0.63 -7.96 0.29
C THR A 37 -1.69 -8.94 0.74
N HIS A 38 -2.23 -8.79 1.96
CA HIS A 38 -3.18 -9.74 2.54
C HIS A 38 -4.22 -9.02 3.39
N VAL A 39 -5.42 -9.59 3.50
CA VAL A 39 -6.52 -9.08 4.34
C VAL A 39 -6.58 -9.83 5.67
N PHE A 40 -7.11 -9.22 6.72
CA PHE A 40 -7.38 -9.92 7.98
C PHE A 40 -8.60 -10.83 7.85
N VAL A 41 -8.54 -12.02 8.44
CA VAL A 41 -9.62 -13.03 8.35
C VAL A 41 -10.95 -12.51 8.91
N ASN A 42 -10.90 -11.69 9.97
CA ASN A 42 -12.08 -11.23 10.70
C ASN A 42 -12.46 -9.76 10.40
N ASP A 43 -11.69 -9.04 9.59
CA ASP A 43 -11.93 -7.64 9.25
C ASP A 43 -11.46 -7.37 7.83
N SER A 44 -12.38 -7.33 6.87
CA SER A 44 -12.07 -7.03 5.47
C SER A 44 -11.58 -5.59 5.27
N THR A 45 -11.82 -4.67 6.20
CA THR A 45 -11.36 -3.28 6.09
C THR A 45 -9.89 -3.11 6.44
N SER A 46 -9.28 -4.12 7.06
CA SER A 46 -7.91 -4.07 7.57
C SER A 46 -7.05 -5.19 6.99
N GLY A 47 -5.76 -4.97 6.88
CA GLY A 47 -4.85 -5.93 6.27
C GLY A 47 -3.38 -5.60 6.45
N TYR A 48 -2.58 -6.30 5.67
CA TYR A 48 -1.14 -6.13 5.56
C TYR A 48 -0.77 -5.48 4.23
N GLY A 49 0.28 -4.67 4.28
CA GLY A 49 0.92 -4.09 3.11
C GLY A 49 2.44 -4.19 3.17
N SER A 50 3.06 -4.21 1.99
CA SER A 50 4.50 -4.06 1.82
C SER A 50 4.86 -2.58 1.73
N HIS A 51 5.96 -2.15 2.37
CA HIS A 51 6.40 -0.76 2.27
C HIS A 51 7.04 -0.50 0.91
N ILE A 52 6.86 0.71 0.39
CA ILE A 52 7.49 1.15 -0.86
C ILE A 52 9.02 1.06 -0.79
N GLU A 53 9.62 1.25 0.39
CA GLU A 53 11.07 1.12 0.60
C GLU A 53 11.60 -0.24 0.14
N TRP A 54 10.95 -1.34 0.53
CA TRP A 54 11.35 -2.69 0.11
C TRP A 54 11.24 -2.86 -1.40
N MET A 55 10.20 -2.28 -2.02
CA MET A 55 10.01 -2.35 -3.47
C MET A 55 11.13 -1.60 -4.21
N LEU A 56 11.54 -0.44 -3.68
CA LEU A 56 12.63 0.36 -4.24
C LEU A 56 13.97 -0.36 -4.12
N GLN A 57 14.25 -0.93 -2.95
CA GLN A 57 15.47 -1.73 -2.72
C GLN A 57 15.56 -2.91 -3.68
N GLU A 58 14.47 -3.68 -3.85
CA GLU A 58 14.40 -4.80 -4.80
C GLU A 58 14.52 -4.34 -6.26
N ALA A 59 14.05 -3.13 -6.59
CA ALA A 59 14.22 -2.52 -7.90
C ALA A 59 15.63 -1.92 -8.13
N GLY A 60 16.52 -2.00 -7.13
CA GLY A 60 17.87 -1.44 -7.20
C GLY A 60 17.92 0.09 -7.08
N VAL A 61 16.87 0.72 -6.56
CA VAL A 61 16.82 2.16 -6.30
C VAL A 61 17.25 2.43 -4.87
N THR A 62 18.31 3.22 -4.68
CA THR A 62 18.79 3.59 -3.34
C THR A 62 18.12 4.87 -2.84
N LEU A 63 18.09 5.07 -1.52
CA LEU A 63 17.58 6.32 -0.93
C LEU A 63 18.45 7.53 -1.29
N GLU A 64 19.76 7.32 -1.45
CA GLU A 64 20.73 8.35 -1.86
C GLU A 64 20.39 8.90 -3.26
N GLU A 65 20.07 8.02 -4.21
CA GLU A 65 19.63 8.40 -5.57
C GLU A 65 18.32 9.19 -5.57
N ILE A 66 17.45 8.96 -4.58
CA ILE A 66 16.18 9.68 -4.44
C ILE A 66 16.41 11.06 -3.86
N GLU A 67 17.25 11.19 -2.83
CA GLU A 67 17.58 12.48 -2.21
C GLU A 67 18.29 13.42 -3.19
N GLU A 68 19.22 12.89 -4.01
CA GLU A 68 19.90 13.67 -5.06
C GLU A 68 18.95 14.17 -6.15
N LYS A 69 17.93 13.37 -6.51
CA LYS A 69 16.93 13.76 -7.54
C LYS A 69 15.82 14.68 -7.01
N ALA A 70 15.60 14.69 -5.70
CA ALA A 70 14.58 15.52 -5.05
C ALA A 70 15.07 16.91 -4.65
N SER A 71 16.39 17.14 -4.74
CA SER A 71 17.06 18.44 -4.53
C SER A 71 17.21 19.21 -5.83
#